data_AF-A0A2V2UCW2-F1
#
_entry.id   AF-A0A2V2UCW2-F1
#
_cell.length_a   1.000
_cell.length_b   1.000
_cell.length_c   1.000
_cell.angle_alpha   90.00
_cell.angle_beta   90.00
_cell.angle_gamma   90.00
#
_symmetry.space_group_name_H-M   'P 1'
#
loop_
_entity.id
_entity.type
_entity.pdbx_description
1 polymer ?
#
loop_
_entity_poly.entity_id
_entity_poly.type
_entity_poly.pdbx_seq_one_letter_code
_entity_poly.pdbx_strand_id
1 'polypeptide(L)'
;MIDLDYKVDFSEPIPKMIERLKHEHRDFKSKLLQIEKNSRTNSKQAIEMLADLGKSILRHAVEEEARIMRVIMQNAKDHSEQSIKVMQEHRQIIEFLDKTISQLKNFSQEESANKIKTFVEDSIKHFSEEEEIVFPLALKADSM
;
A
#
# COMPACT_ATOMS: atom_id res chain seq x y z
N MET A 1 2.53 -16.49 8.90
CA MET A 1 1.65 -17.11 7.89
C MET A 1 0.36 -16.30 7.90
N ILE A 2 0.20 -15.42 6.92
CA ILE A 2 -0.96 -14.52 6.82
C ILE A 2 -2.14 -15.37 6.36
N ASP A 3 -3.24 -15.32 7.10
CA ASP A 3 -4.48 -16.01 6.75
C ASP A 3 -5.10 -15.29 5.55
N LEU A 4 -4.93 -15.87 4.36
CA LEU A 4 -5.27 -15.29 3.05
C LEU A 4 -6.62 -15.83 2.53
N ASP A 5 -7.64 -16.01 3.38
CA ASP A 5 -9.01 -16.27 2.89
C ASP A 5 -9.71 -14.98 2.38
N TYR A 6 -8.93 -13.95 2.05
CA TYR A 6 -9.45 -12.75 1.43
C TYR A 6 -9.78 -13.00 -0.04
N LYS A 7 -11.02 -12.72 -0.43
CA LYS A 7 -11.51 -12.83 -1.81
C LYS A 7 -11.69 -11.44 -2.41
N VAL A 8 -10.98 -11.18 -3.50
CA VAL A 8 -11.13 -9.97 -4.31
C VAL A 8 -12.56 -9.92 -4.87
N ASP A 9 -13.28 -8.83 -4.62
CA ASP A 9 -14.60 -8.59 -5.18
C ASP A 9 -14.48 -8.03 -6.60
N PHE A 10 -14.74 -8.88 -7.59
CA PHE A 10 -14.76 -8.48 -9.01
C PHE A 10 -16.08 -7.85 -9.44
N SER A 11 -17.11 -7.83 -8.59
CA SER A 11 -18.43 -7.27 -8.90
C SER A 11 -18.56 -5.78 -8.59
N GLU A 12 -17.71 -5.23 -7.72
CA GLU A 12 -17.70 -3.81 -7.41
C GLU A 12 -17.28 -2.97 -8.64
N PRO A 13 -18.03 -1.95 -9.08
CA PRO A 13 -17.60 -1.10 -10.21
C PRO A 13 -16.28 -0.37 -9.93
N ILE A 14 -15.41 -0.23 -10.95
CA ILE A 14 -14.09 0.41 -10.80
C ILE A 14 -14.18 1.83 -10.19
N PRO A 15 -15.12 2.71 -10.61
CA PRO A 15 -15.23 4.03 -9.98
C PRO A 15 -15.57 3.97 -8.49
N LYS A 16 -16.41 3.01 -8.08
CA LYS A 16 -16.78 2.83 -6.67
C LYS A 16 -15.61 2.27 -5.87
N MET A 17 -14.89 1.29 -6.43
CA MET A 17 -13.68 0.73 -5.84
C MET A 17 -12.63 1.82 -5.60
N ILE A 18 -12.34 2.67 -6.59
CA ILE A 18 -11.37 3.77 -6.46
C ILE A 18 -11.73 4.71 -5.30
N GLU A 19 -13.01 5.08 -5.18
CA GLU A 19 -13.42 5.94 -4.06
C GLU A 19 -13.23 5.26 -2.71
N ARG A 20 -13.46 3.94 -2.61
CA ARG A 20 -13.14 3.16 -1.41
C ARG A 20 -11.63 3.11 -1.15
N LEU A 21 -10.81 2.83 -2.16
CA LEU A 21 -9.34 2.77 -2.03
C LEU A 21 -8.77 4.11 -1.54
N LYS A 22 -9.26 5.25 -2.05
CA LYS A 22 -8.91 6.58 -1.53
C LYS A 22 -9.27 6.80 -0.06
N HIS A 23 -10.40 6.23 0.40
CA HIS A 23 -10.74 6.27 1.83
C HIS A 23 -9.74 5.44 2.64
N GLU A 24 -9.38 4.25 2.15
CA GLU A 24 -8.38 3.39 2.77
C GLU A 24 -7.00 4.09 2.83
N HIS A 25 -6.56 4.79 1.78
CA HIS A 25 -5.35 5.60 1.78
C HIS A 25 -5.35 6.67 2.88
N ARG A 26 -6.46 7.37 3.08
CA ARG A 26 -6.59 8.37 4.16
C ARG A 26 -6.44 7.73 5.54
N ASP A 27 -7.08 6.57 5.73
CA ASP A 27 -7.00 5.82 6.98
C ASP A 27 -5.59 5.27 7.23
N PHE A 28 -4.95 4.72 6.21
CA PHE A 28 -3.57 4.23 6.26
C PHE A 28 -2.61 5.38 6.58
N LYS A 29 -2.71 6.51 5.89
CA LYS A 29 -1.90 7.70 6.14
C LYS A 29 -1.99 8.16 7.59
N SER A 30 -3.20 8.25 8.14
CA SER A 30 -3.41 8.65 9.53
C SER A 30 -2.69 7.69 10.51
N LYS A 31 -2.87 6.38 10.31
CA LYS A 31 -2.26 5.35 11.17
C LYS A 31 -0.74 5.29 11.01
N LEU A 32 -0.22 5.41 9.80
CA LEU A 32 1.21 5.43 9.50
C LEU A 32 1.91 6.60 10.17
N LEU A 33 1.32 7.80 10.14
CA LEU A 33 1.85 8.96 10.85
C LEU A 33 1.85 8.78 12.38
N GLN A 34 0.82 8.11 12.92
CA GLN A 34 0.79 7.76 14.34
C GLN A 34 1.89 6.75 14.69
N ILE A 35 2.11 5.75 13.84
CA ILE A 35 3.18 4.75 13.98
C ILE A 35 4.56 5.43 13.94
N GLU A 36 4.79 6.33 12.99
CA GLU A 36 6.03 7.11 12.89
C GLU A 36 6.29 7.92 14.15
N LYS A 37 5.27 8.58 14.70
CA LYS A 37 5.39 9.34 15.94
C LYS A 37 5.75 8.43 17.12
N ASN A 38 5.08 7.29 17.23
CA ASN A 38 5.32 6.31 18.30
C ASN A 38 6.69 5.64 18.18
N SER A 39 7.23 5.44 16.96
CA SER A 39 8.50 4.75 16.77
C SER A 39 9.68 5.48 17.43
N ARG A 40 9.58 6.81 17.56
CA ARG A 40 10.59 7.68 18.19
C ARG A 40 10.78 7.39 19.67
N THR A 41 9.72 6.97 20.38
CA THR A 41 9.75 6.75 21.84
C THR A 41 9.54 5.30 22.24
N ASN A 42 8.86 4.51 21.39
CA ASN A 42 8.56 3.10 21.64
C ASN A 42 8.53 2.32 20.31
N SER A 43 9.71 1.99 19.79
CA SER A 43 9.85 1.27 18.52
C SER A 43 9.16 -0.10 18.55
N LYS A 44 9.16 -0.80 19.69
CA LYS A 44 8.50 -2.12 19.83
C LYS A 44 7.00 -2.03 19.56
N GLN A 45 6.33 -1.07 20.21
CA GLN A 45 4.90 -0.84 19.99
C GLN A 45 4.62 -0.39 18.56
N ALA A 46 5.47 0.49 17.99
CA ALA A 46 5.32 0.92 16.62
C ALA A 46 5.44 -0.24 15.61
N ILE A 47 6.36 -1.18 15.83
CA ILE A 47 6.53 -2.39 15.03
C ILE A 47 5.25 -3.26 15.08
N GLU A 48 4.66 -3.44 16.27
CA GLU A 48 3.43 -4.21 16.43
C GLU A 48 2.23 -3.56 15.72
N MET A 49 2.07 -2.24 15.89
CA MET A 49 1.04 -1.47 15.19
C MET A 49 1.21 -1.55 13.67
N LEU A 50 2.46 -1.47 13.19
CA LEU A 50 2.76 -1.57 11.77
C LEU A 50 2.52 -2.97 11.22
N ALA A 51 2.80 -4.01 11.99
CA ALA A 51 2.54 -5.39 11.58
C ALA A 51 1.04 -5.68 11.48
N ASP A 52 0.23 -5.08 12.37
CA ASP A 52 -1.22 -5.21 12.29
C ASP A 52 -1.81 -4.43 11.11
N LEU A 53 -1.41 -3.17 10.95
CA LEU A 53 -1.80 -2.34 9.80
C LEU A 53 -1.35 -2.96 8.46
N GLY A 54 -0.17 -3.58 8.46
CA GLY A 54 0.43 -4.20 7.28
C GLY A 54 -0.48 -5.22 6.62
N LYS A 55 -1.28 -5.98 7.37
CA LYS A 55 -2.25 -6.91 6.79
C LYS A 55 -3.29 -6.21 5.91
N SER A 56 -3.73 -5.03 6.32
CA SER A 56 -4.70 -4.24 5.55
C SER A 56 -4.07 -3.63 4.30
N ILE A 57 -2.84 -3.11 4.42
CA ILE A 57 -2.07 -2.58 3.29
C ILE A 57 -1.80 -3.67 2.24
N LEU A 58 -1.39 -4.88 2.68
CA LEU A 58 -1.14 -6.00 1.78
C LEU A 58 -2.40 -6.43 1.01
N ARG A 59 -3.53 -6.50 1.71
CA ARG A 59 -4.82 -6.79 1.08
C ARG A 59 -5.18 -5.73 0.04
N HIS A 60 -5.02 -4.46 0.39
CA HIS A 60 -5.29 -3.32 -0.48
C HIS A 60 -4.49 -3.41 -1.78
N ALA A 61 -3.17 -3.59 -1.68
CA ALA A 61 -2.29 -3.75 -2.84
C ALA A 61 -2.71 -4.92 -3.75
N VAL A 62 -3.14 -6.05 -3.17
CA VAL A 62 -3.66 -7.20 -3.95
C VAL A 62 -4.94 -6.84 -4.71
N GLU A 63 -5.85 -6.09 -4.09
CA GLU A 63 -7.07 -5.62 -4.76
C GLU A 63 -6.75 -4.71 -5.95
N GLU A 64 -5.80 -3.78 -5.77
CA GLU A 64 -5.36 -2.86 -6.82
C GLU A 64 -4.69 -3.57 -7.99
N GLU A 65 -3.77 -4.49 -7.72
CA GLU A 65 -3.12 -5.29 -8.77
C GLU A 65 -4.13 -6.13 -9.56
N ALA A 66 -5.05 -6.79 -8.85
CA ALA A 66 -6.03 -7.68 -9.47
C ALA A 66 -7.05 -6.94 -10.34
N ARG A 67 -7.33 -5.68 -10.04
CA ARG A 67 -8.44 -4.92 -10.64
C ARG A 67 -8.00 -3.66 -11.36
N ILE A 68 -7.34 -2.73 -10.66
CA ILE A 68 -6.92 -1.44 -11.21
C ILE A 68 -5.84 -1.64 -12.27
N MET A 69 -4.75 -2.33 -11.91
CA MET A 69 -3.64 -2.57 -12.84
C MET A 69 -4.08 -3.42 -14.03
N ARG A 70 -4.90 -4.43 -13.78
CA ARG A 70 -5.44 -5.30 -14.84
C ARG A 70 -6.25 -4.52 -15.88
N VAL A 71 -7.13 -3.62 -15.44
CA VAL A 71 -7.95 -2.81 -16.36
C VAL A 71 -7.05 -1.89 -17.20
N ILE A 72 -6.07 -1.23 -16.59
CA ILE A 72 -5.10 -0.38 -17.32
C ILE A 72 -4.33 -1.21 -18.36
N MET A 73 -3.78 -2.37 -17.97
CA MET A 73 -3.01 -3.22 -18.87
C MET A 73 -3.84 -3.78 -20.04
N GLN A 74 -5.14 -4.03 -19.83
CA GLN A 74 -6.02 -4.56 -20.86
C GLN A 74 -6.46 -3.48 -21.85
N ASN A 75 -6.85 -2.31 -21.34
CA ASN A 75 -7.58 -1.29 -22.12
C ASN A 75 -6.73 -0.05 -22.45
N ALA A 76 -5.58 0.15 -21.79
CA ALA A 76 -4.69 1.30 -21.97
C ALA A 76 -3.22 0.86 -22.07
N LYS A 77 -2.91 -0.03 -23.02
CA LYS A 77 -1.58 -0.65 -23.20
C LYS A 77 -0.41 0.34 -23.27
N ASP A 78 -0.62 1.50 -23.90
CA ASP A 78 0.40 2.55 -24.02
C ASP A 78 0.77 3.19 -22.67
N HIS A 79 -0.01 2.91 -21.61
CA HIS A 79 0.23 3.37 -20.25
C HIS A 79 0.56 2.23 -19.27
N SER A 80 0.82 1.03 -19.78
CA SER A 80 1.16 -0.15 -18.96
C SER A 80 2.42 0.03 -18.12
N GLU A 81 3.34 0.92 -18.50
CA GLU A 81 4.53 1.28 -17.72
C GLU A 81 4.17 1.79 -16.32
N GLN A 82 3.07 2.54 -16.17
CA GLN A 82 2.62 3.04 -14.87
C GLN A 82 2.14 1.91 -13.97
N SER A 83 1.40 0.95 -14.53
CA SER A 83 1.00 -0.25 -13.79
C SER A 83 2.19 -1.11 -13.35
N ILE A 84 3.19 -1.25 -14.22
CA ILE A 84 4.41 -1.99 -13.87
C ILE A 84 5.15 -1.31 -12.72
N LYS A 85 5.26 0.03 -12.74
CA LYS A 85 5.90 0.81 -11.68
C LYS A 85 5.20 0.59 -10.33
N VAL A 86 3.88 0.74 -10.28
CA VAL A 86 3.09 0.52 -9.05
C VAL A 86 3.29 -0.90 -8.50
N MET A 87 3.23 -1.92 -9.35
CA MET A 87 3.47 -3.31 -8.92
C MET A 87 4.88 -3.52 -8.35
N GLN A 88 5.89 -2.79 -8.83
CA GLN A 88 7.24 -2.84 -8.27
C GLN A 88 7.29 -2.18 -6.89
N GLU A 89 6.60 -1.06 -6.70
CA GLU A 89 6.49 -0.37 -5.41
C GLU A 89 5.72 -1.22 -4.39
N HIS A 90 4.61 -1.85 -4.80
CA HIS A 90 3.89 -2.84 -3.98
C HIS A 90 4.81 -3.97 -3.52
N ARG A 91 5.67 -4.48 -4.40
CA ARG A 91 6.65 -5.52 -4.01
C ARG A 91 7.60 -5.04 -2.91
N GLN A 92 8.04 -3.78 -2.96
CA GLN A 92 8.90 -3.20 -1.93
C GLN A 92 8.14 -3.06 -0.60
N ILE A 93 6.87 -2.62 -0.65
CA ILE A 93 5.99 -2.53 0.52
C ILE A 93 5.80 -3.93 1.14
N ILE A 94 5.49 -4.93 0.31
CA ILE A 94 5.32 -6.32 0.74
C ILE A 94 6.61 -6.85 1.38
N GLU A 95 7.76 -6.63 0.75
CA GLU A 95 9.04 -7.08 1.30
C GLU A 95 9.34 -6.43 2.66
N PHE A 96 9.02 -5.14 2.82
CA PHE A 96 9.17 -4.47 4.10
C PHE A 96 8.25 -5.09 5.17
N LEU A 97 6.97 -5.27 4.85
CA LEU A 97 5.95 -5.76 5.77
C LEU A 97 6.08 -7.25 6.11
N ASP A 98 6.58 -8.08 5.20
CA ASP A 98 6.71 -9.52 5.42
C ASP A 98 8.08 -9.89 6.03
N LYS A 99 9.16 -9.27 5.55
CA LYS A 99 10.53 -9.63 5.95
C LYS A 99 11.11 -8.64 6.93
N THR A 100 11.19 -7.36 6.53
CA THR A 100 11.97 -6.34 7.26
C THR A 100 11.37 -6.03 8.63
N ILE A 101 10.03 -6.00 8.75
CA ILE A 101 9.36 -5.62 9.99
C ILE A 101 9.75 -6.50 11.18
N SER A 102 9.93 -7.80 10.95
CA SER A 102 10.30 -8.76 11.99
C SER A 102 11.74 -8.54 12.48
N GLN A 103 12.60 -8.11 11.56
CA GLN A 103 14.01 -7.82 11.82
C GLN A 103 14.19 -6.51 12.58
N LEU A 104 13.19 -5.61 12.55
CA LEU A 104 13.27 -4.32 13.24
C LEU A 104 13.54 -4.46 14.74
N LYS A 105 13.07 -5.56 15.35
CA LYS A 105 13.29 -5.87 16.77
C LYS A 105 14.77 -6.07 17.14
N ASN A 106 15.62 -6.31 16.15
CA ASN A 106 17.06 -6.55 16.34
C ASN A 106 17.91 -5.28 16.19
N PHE A 107 17.33 -4.16 15.74
CA PHE A 107 18.05 -2.88 15.63
C PHE A 107 17.89 -2.04 16.91
N SER A 108 18.71 -0.99 17.03
CA SER A 108 18.47 0.05 18.02
C SER A 108 17.12 0.75 17.79
N GLN A 109 16.64 1.45 18.82
CA GLN A 109 15.41 2.25 18.71
C GLN A 109 15.51 3.31 17.61
N GLU A 110 16.65 4.00 17.52
CA GLU A 110 16.89 5.04 16.51
C GLU A 110 16.88 4.45 15.09
N GLU A 111 17.60 3.35 14.86
CA GLU A 111 17.62 2.69 13.56
C GLU A 111 16.24 2.17 13.15
N SER A 112 15.50 1.58 14.10
CA SER A 112 14.13 1.12 13.87
C SER A 112 13.21 2.28 13.51
N ALA A 113 13.30 3.38 14.25
CA ALA A 113 12.50 4.58 14.02
C ALA A 113 12.79 5.18 12.64
N ASN A 114 14.06 5.25 12.24
CA ASN A 114 14.46 5.74 10.92
C ASN A 114 13.93 4.86 9.79
N LYS A 115 14.01 3.53 9.92
CA LYS A 115 13.46 2.60 8.93
C LYS A 115 11.94 2.70 8.81
N ILE A 116 11.24 2.82 9.95
CA ILE A 116 9.78 3.03 9.97
C ILE A 116 9.44 4.36 9.32
N LYS A 117 10.20 5.43 9.61
CA LYS A 117 9.98 6.74 9.01
C LYS A 117 10.11 6.69 7.48
N THR A 118 11.19 6.12 6.96
CA THR A 118 11.38 5.98 5.51
C THR A 118 10.22 5.20 4.88
N PHE A 119 9.83 4.07 5.48
CA PHE A 119 8.68 3.30 4.99
C PHE A 119 7.38 4.10 4.97
N VAL A 120 7.12 4.91 6.01
CA VAL A 120 5.94 5.78 6.09
C VAL A 120 5.97 6.86 5.01
N GLU A 121 7.11 7.52 4.82
CA GLU A 121 7.29 8.54 3.78
C GLU A 121 7.06 7.96 2.37
N ASP A 122 7.66 6.80 2.09
CA ASP A 122 7.53 6.11 0.81
C ASP A 122 6.08 5.66 0.55
N SER A 123 5.41 5.10 1.57
CA SER A 123 4.01 4.66 1.45
C SER A 123 3.06 5.84 1.20
N ILE A 124 3.24 6.95 1.91
CA ILE A 124 2.39 8.14 1.73
C ILE A 124 2.59 8.74 0.34
N LYS A 125 3.84 8.77 -0.14
CA LYS A 125 4.15 9.24 -1.49
C LYS A 125 3.50 8.33 -2.54
N HIS A 126 3.61 7.02 -2.36
CA HIS A 126 3.00 6.02 -3.24
C HIS A 126 1.48 6.21 -3.37
N PHE A 127 0.75 6.33 -2.25
CA PHE A 127 -0.69 6.60 -2.27
C PHE A 127 -1.04 7.87 -3.06
N SER A 128 -0.24 8.93 -2.92
CA SER A 128 -0.41 10.17 -3.68
C SER A 128 -0.20 9.96 -5.18
N GLU A 129 0.82 9.21 -5.59
CA GLU A 129 1.07 8.91 -7.01
C GLU A 129 -0.08 8.08 -7.62
N GLU A 130 -0.63 7.13 -6.87
CA GLU A 130 -1.77 6.34 -7.31
C GLU A 130 -3.02 7.19 -7.50
N GLU A 131 -3.33 8.05 -6.53
CA GLU A 131 -4.49 8.93 -6.59
C GLU A 131 -4.41 9.97 -7.72
N GLU A 132 -3.21 10.47 -8.00
CA GLU A 132 -2.99 11.52 -9.00
C GLU A 132 -2.83 10.99 -10.43
N ILE A 133 -2.32 9.77 -10.60
CA ILE A 133 -1.93 9.25 -11.92
C ILE A 133 -2.70 7.97 -12.25
N VAL A 134 -2.64 6.98 -11.36
CA VAL A 134 -3.08 5.61 -11.64
C VAL A 134 -4.60 5.51 -11.64
N PHE A 135 -5.27 6.02 -10.62
CA PHE A 135 -6.72 5.96 -10.52
C PHE A 135 -7.42 6.72 -11.65
N PRO A 136 -7.00 7.95 -12.05
CA PRO A 136 -7.53 8.60 -13.24
C PRO A 136 -7.35 7.78 -14.52
N LEU A 137 -6.18 7.12 -14.66
CA LEU A 137 -5.91 6.27 -15.81
C LEU A 137 -6.83 5.04 -15.83
N ALA A 138 -7.04 4.39 -14.69
CA ALA A 138 -7.96 3.26 -14.58
C ALA A 138 -9.41 3.65 -14.91
N LEU A 139 -9.89 4.82 -14.43
CA LEU A 139 -11.21 5.34 -14.78
C LEU A 139 -11.37 5.54 -16.29
N LYS A 140 -10.34 6.11 -16.93
CA LYS A 140 -10.32 6.31 -18.38
C LYS A 140 -10.35 4.98 -19.13
N ALA A 141 -9.57 4.00 -18.67
CA ALA A 141 -9.44 2.68 -19.29
C ALA A 141 -10.69 1.79 -19.09
N ASP A 142 -11.41 1.94 -17.97
CA ASP A 142 -12.68 1.26 -17.69
C ASP A 142 -13.84 1.78 -18.58
N SER A 143 -13.72 3.01 -19.07
CA SER A 143 -14.72 3.65 -19.93
C SER A 143 -14.55 3.38 -21.43
N MET A 144 -13.54 2.58 -21.81
CA MET A 144 -13.22 2.20 -23.20
C MET A 144 -13.81 0.82 -23.56
#